data_AF-A0A2N3DIP8-F1
#
_entry.id   AF-A0A2N3DIP8-F1
#
_cell.length_a   1.000
_cell.length_b   1.000
_cell.length_c   1.000
_cell.angle_alpha   90.00
_cell.angle_beta   90.00
_cell.angle_gamma   90.00
#
_symmetry.space_group_name_H-M   'P 1'
#
loop_
_entity.id
_entity.type
_entity.pdbx_description
1 polymer ?
#
loop_
_entity_poly.entity_id
_entity_poly.type
_entity_poly.pdbx_seq_one_letter_code
_entity_poly.pdbx_strand_id
1 'polypeptide(L)' 'MPSEKPASGKRASRPRTSDHTKAFEKDWVRLSRTGRYDMGRLKEVMLLLVANDGPLPAEWKDHPLKGQKIDMT' A
#
# COMPACT_ATOMS: atom_id res chain seq x y z
N MET A 1 24.51 -2.42 -37.18
CA MET A 1 24.27 -1.89 -35.82
C MET A 1 23.25 -2.79 -35.14
N PRO A 2 23.59 -3.58 -34.10
CA PRO A 2 22.57 -4.29 -33.35
C PRO A 2 21.79 -3.25 -32.55
N SER A 3 20.49 -3.20 -32.78
CA SER A 3 19.55 -2.35 -32.05
C SER A 3 19.43 -2.90 -30.62
N GLU A 4 20.09 -2.25 -29.65
CA GLU A 4 19.88 -2.51 -28.23
C GLU A 4 18.45 -2.10 -27.87
N LYS A 5 17.53 -3.06 -27.91
CA LYS A 5 16.21 -2.91 -27.29
C LYS A 5 16.45 -2.87 -25.77
N PRO A 6 16.05 -1.82 -25.05
CA PRO A 6 16.24 -1.79 -23.60
C PRO A 6 15.32 -2.85 -22.98
N ALA A 7 15.89 -4.01 -22.64
CA ALA A 7 15.22 -5.09 -21.91
C ALA A 7 14.72 -4.64 -20.52
N SER A 8 15.12 -3.46 -20.07
CA SER A 8 14.68 -2.79 -18.86
C SER A 8 13.16 -2.54 -18.82
N GLY A 9 12.53 -2.23 -19.95
CA GLY A 9 11.09 -1.90 -20.00
C GLY A 9 10.13 -3.08 -19.76
N LYS A 10 10.65 -4.31 -19.62
CA LYS A 10 9.86 -5.52 -19.37
C LYS A 10 9.98 -6.04 -17.94
N ARG A 11 10.81 -5.42 -17.10
CA ARG A 11 11.10 -5.87 -15.73
C ARG A 11 10.32 -4.99 -14.76
N ALA A 12 9.56 -5.61 -13.86
CA ALA A 12 8.85 -4.93 -12.77
C ALA A 12 9.38 -5.44 -11.43
N SER A 13 9.27 -4.60 -10.40
CA SER A 13 9.57 -5.01 -9.03
C SER A 13 8.58 -6.11 -8.61
N ARG A 14 9.02 -7.04 -7.76
CA ARG A 14 8.09 -8.03 -7.21
C ARG A 14 7.14 -7.29 -6.25
N PRO A 15 5.81 -7.45 -6.39
CA PRO A 15 4.86 -6.88 -5.45
C PRO A 15 5.12 -7.36 -4.01
N ARG A 16 4.82 -6.50 -3.04
CA ARG A 16 4.88 -6.87 -1.61
C ARG A 16 3.75 -7.84 -1.28
N THR A 17 4.03 -8.76 -0.37
CA THR A 17 2.99 -9.57 0.27
C THR A 17 2.05 -8.67 1.06
N SER A 18 0.74 -8.84 0.89
CA SER A 18 -0.28 -8.14 1.65
C SER A 18 -1.17 -9.13 2.38
N ASP A 19 -1.15 -9.07 3.71
CA ASP A 19 -2.05 -9.82 4.57
C ASP A 19 -2.91 -8.84 5.38
N HIS A 20 -4.15 -9.25 5.68
CA HIS A 20 -5.07 -8.46 6.49
C HIS A 20 -5.29 -9.16 7.83
N THR A 21 -5.08 -8.42 8.93
CA THR A 21 -5.40 -8.93 10.26
C THR A 21 -6.90 -8.88 10.49
N LYS A 22 -7.42 -9.73 11.40
CA LYS A 22 -8.83 -9.69 11.81
C LYS A 22 -9.24 -8.31 12.35
N ALA A 23 -8.30 -7.58 12.96
CA ALA A 23 -8.54 -6.22 13.44
C ALA A 23 -8.77 -5.25 12.27
N PHE A 24 -7.93 -5.34 11.23
CA PHE A 24 -8.07 -4.53 10.02
C PHE A 24 -9.41 -4.77 9.32
N GLU A 25 -9.84 -6.04 9.17
CA GLU A 25 -11.13 -6.37 8.56
C GLU A 25 -12.32 -5.76 9.32
N LYS A 26 -12.29 -5.85 10.66
CA LYS A 26 -13.32 -5.23 11.51
C LYS A 26 -13.36 -3.72 11.34
N ASP A 27 -12.19 -3.09 11.29
CA ASP A 27 -12.08 -1.65 11.07
C ASP A 27 -12.57 -1.25 9.68
N TRP A 28 -12.26 -2.02 8.65
CA TRP A 28 -12.75 -1.78 7.30
C TRP A 28 -14.29 -1.76 7.24
N VAL A 29 -14.94 -2.78 7.82
CA VAL A 29 -16.42 -2.86 7.86
C VAL A 29 -17.00 -1.70 8.67
N ARG A 30 -16.41 -1.39 9.83
CA ARG A 30 -16.84 -0.29 10.69
C ARG A 30 -16.75 1.05 9.97
N LEU A 31 -15.60 1.36 9.36
CA LEU A 31 -15.38 2.61 8.63
C LEU A 31 -16.31 2.74 7.43
N SER A 32 -16.47 1.66 6.64
CA SER A 32 -17.38 1.62 5.49
C SER A 32 -18.83 1.93 5.89
N ARG A 33 -19.29 1.37 7.01
CA ARG A 33 -20.66 1.61 7.52
C ARG A 33 -20.91 3.04 7.98
N THR A 34 -19.88 3.77 8.39
CA THR A 34 -20.06 5.17 8.83
C THR A 34 -20.32 6.13 7.66
N GLY A 35 -19.91 5.77 6.44
CA GLY A 35 -19.97 6.66 5.27
C GLY A 35 -19.10 7.92 5.36
N ARG A 36 -18.36 8.11 6.46
CA ARG A 36 -17.56 9.31 6.73
C ARG A 36 -16.20 9.28 6.04
N TYR A 37 -15.71 8.09 5.71
CA TYR A 37 -14.38 7.89 5.17
C TYR A 37 -14.44 7.47 3.71
N ASP A 38 -13.54 8.02 2.91
CA ASP A 38 -13.35 7.61 1.53
C ASP A 38 -12.57 6.29 1.48
N MET A 39 -13.32 5.19 1.39
CA MET A 39 -12.77 3.84 1.30
C MET A 39 -12.07 3.59 -0.04
N GLY A 40 -12.42 4.33 -1.10
CA GLY A 40 -11.75 4.26 -2.40
C GLY A 40 -10.33 4.80 -2.31
N ARG A 41 -10.19 5.96 -1.67
CA ARG A 41 -8.88 6.56 -1.38
C ARG A 41 -8.00 5.67 -0.51
N LEU A 42 -8.57 4.97 0.49
CA LEU A 42 -7.82 3.99 1.28
C LEU A 42 -7.29 2.84 0.41
N LYS A 43 -8.15 2.30 -0.48
CA LYS A 43 -7.77 1.21 -1.38
C LYS A 43 -6.65 1.61 -2.34
N GLU A 44 -6.64 2.84 -2.86
CA GLU A 44 -5.57 3.34 -3.72
C GLU A 44 -4.20 3.28 -3.05
N VAL A 45 -4.08 3.73 -1.79
CA VAL A 45 -2.81 3.65 -1.04
C VAL A 45 -2.36 2.21 -0.86
N MET A 46 -3.30 1.32 -0.55
CA MET A 46 -2.97 -0.10 -0.37
C MET A 46 -2.38 -0.69 -1.66
N LEU A 47 -2.92 -0.34 -2.82
CA LEU A 47 -2.38 -0.78 -4.10
C LEU A 47 -0.98 -0.21 -4.37
N LEU A 48 -0.74 1.07 -4.05
CA LEU A 48 0.59 1.68 -4.17
C LEU A 48 1.62 0.98 -3.28
N LEU A 49 1.24 0.64 -2.04
CA LEU A 49 2.10 -0.10 -1.11
C LEU A 49 2.43 -1.50 -1.62
N VAL A 50 1.44 -2.20 -2.19
CA VAL A 50 1.60 -3.55 -2.74
C VAL A 50 2.44 -3.54 -4.01
N ALA A 51 2.28 -2.52 -4.87
CA ALA A 51 3.02 -2.40 -6.12
C ALA A 51 4.54 -2.39 -5.93
N ASN A 52 5.04 -1.90 -4.78
CA ASN A 52 6.46 -1.89 -4.44
C ASN A 52 7.35 -1.07 -5.40
N ASP A 53 6.75 -0.16 -6.16
CA ASP A 53 7.46 0.58 -7.22
C ASP A 53 8.24 1.79 -6.71
N GLY A 54 8.12 2.16 -5.43
CA GLY A 54 8.85 3.27 -4.84
C GLY A 54 8.24 3.81 -3.55
N PRO A 55 8.70 4.98 -3.08
CA PRO A 55 8.09 5.67 -1.96
C PRO A 55 6.67 6.14 -2.31
N LEU A 56 5.81 6.23 -1.30
CA LEU A 56 4.48 6.80 -1.48
C LEU A 56 4.59 8.29 -1.88
N PRO A 57 3.67 8.79 -2.74
CA PRO A 57 3.58 10.21 -3.05
C PRO A 57 3.45 11.07 -1.78
N ALA A 58 4.00 12.28 -1.80
CA ALA A 58 4.07 13.16 -0.61
C ALA A 58 2.69 13.54 -0.03
N GLU A 59 1.63 13.47 -0.84
CA GLU A 59 0.24 13.70 -0.42
C GLU A 59 -0.23 12.72 0.68
N TRP A 60 0.34 11.52 0.72
CA TRP A 60 0.03 10.49 1.71
C TRP A 60 0.74 10.72 3.04
N LYS A 61 1.67 11.69 3.09
CA LYS A 61 2.44 12.08 4.28
C LYS A 61 2.99 10.86 5.03
N ASP A 62 3.52 9.88 4.29
CA ASP A 62 4.05 8.66 4.88
C ASP A 62 5.19 8.98 5.85
N HIS A 63 5.12 8.41 7.06
CA HIS A 63 6.12 8.62 8.09
C HIS A 63 6.15 7.45 9.09
N PRO A 64 7.34 7.13 9.65
CA PRO A 64 7.44 6.16 10.74
C PRO A 64 6.55 6.55 11.91
N LEU A 65 5.81 5.59 12.44
CA LEU A 65 4.96 5.76 13.59
C LEU A 65 5.85 6.01 14.82
N LYS A 66 5.66 7.15 15.51
CA LYS A 66 6.39 7.47 16.74
C LYS A 66 5.60 6.93 17.95
N GLY A 67 6.21 6.05 18.76
CA GLY A 67 5.61 5.44 19.95
C GLY A 67 5.61 3.90 19.93
N GLN A 68 5.25 3.26 21.04
CA GLN A 68 5.11 1.79 21.10
C GLN A 68 3.87 1.36 20.31
N LYS A 69 4.09 0.78 19.13
CA LYS A 69 3.09 -0.06 18.45
C LYS A 69 3.59 -1.49 18.48
N ILE A 70 3.41 -2.12 19.63
CA ILE A 70 3.64 -3.56 19.80
C ILE A 70 2.37 -4.08 20.43
N ASP A 71 1.52 -4.68 19.62
CA ASP A 71 0.85 -5.90 20.06
C ASP A 71 0.63 -6.78 18.83
N MET A 72 1.63 -7.61 18.58
CA MET A 72 1.48 -8.86 17.83
C MET A 72 1.73 -9.95 18.86
N THR A 73 0.70 -10.29 19.63
CA THR A 73 0.61 -11.53 20.40
C THR A 73 -0.42 -12.44 19.74
#